data_AF-A0A5E4QCV2-F1
#
_entry.id   AF-A0A5E4QCV2-F1
#
_cell.length_a   1.000
_cell.length_b   1.000
_cell.length_c   1.000
_cell.angle_alpha   90.00
_cell.angle_beta   90.00
_cell.angle_gamma   90.00
#
_symmetry.space_group_name_H-M   'P 1'
#
loop_
_entity.id
_entity.type
_entity.pdbx_description
1 polymer ?
#
loop_
_entity_poly.entity_id
_entity_poly.type
_entity_poly.pdbx_seq_one_letter_code
_entity_poly.pdbx_strand_id
1 'polypeptide(L)'
;MFCRISQKYKSITLHRCLSSAEVSTALRPFYFSVHPDLFGKYPEQRKINEHSLQQLSALIEAQQCSRNITVPNLPFYLRKRDMPEGKMFTKNVY
;
A
#
# COMPACT_ATOMS: atom_id res chain seq x y z
N MET A 1 -22.48 43.74 16.21
CA MET A 1 -21.08 43.56 16.66
C MET A 1 -20.98 42.16 17.24
N PHE A 2 -20.74 41.15 16.39
CA PHE A 2 -20.64 39.75 16.86
C PHE A 2 -19.19 39.33 16.87
N CYS A 3 -18.74 39.00 18.08
CA CYS A 3 -17.37 38.71 18.46
C CYS A 3 -16.86 37.44 17.76
N ARG A 4 -15.68 37.56 17.14
CA ARG A 4 -14.97 36.50 16.43
C ARG A 4 -14.31 35.57 17.44
N ILE A 5 -14.94 34.44 17.74
CA ILE A 5 -14.34 33.40 18.58
C ILE A 5 -13.26 32.69 17.76
N SER A 6 -12.00 33.06 17.98
CA SER A 6 -10.84 32.35 17.44
C SER A 6 -10.55 31.12 18.31
N GLN A 7 -11.18 29.99 18.02
CA GLN A 7 -10.76 28.71 18.59
C GLN A 7 -9.50 28.21 17.87
N LYS A 8 -8.35 28.29 18.54
CA LYS A 8 -7.16 27.54 18.15
C LYS A 8 -7.26 26.14 18.74
N TYR A 9 -7.87 25.22 18.00
CA TYR A 9 -7.81 23.79 18.32
C TYR A 9 -6.37 23.31 18.09
N LYS A 10 -5.67 22.92 19.16
CA LYS A 10 -4.47 22.08 19.00
C LYS A 10 -4.95 20.74 18.43
N SER A 11 -4.51 20.39 17.23
CA SER A 11 -4.80 19.09 16.63
C SER A 11 -4.10 18.01 17.44
N ILE A 12 -4.86 17.30 18.28
CA ILE A 12 -4.39 16.08 18.94
C ILE A 12 -4.39 15.01 17.85
N THR A 13 -3.22 14.68 17.32
CA THR A 13 -3.07 13.53 16.42
C THR A 13 -3.16 12.26 17.25
N LEU A 14 -4.36 11.73 17.42
CA LEU A 14 -4.58 10.43 18.02
C LEU A 14 -4.05 9.36 17.05
N HIS A 15 -2.86 8.80 17.32
CA HIS A 15 -2.37 7.65 16.57
C HIS A 15 -3.22 6.43 16.95
N ARG A 16 -4.09 5.98 16.03
CA ARG A 16 -4.79 4.69 16.18
C ARG A 16 -3.81 3.57 15.86
N CYS A 17 -3.62 2.65 16.80
CA CYS A 17 -2.95 1.38 16.53
C CYS A 17 -3.93 0.48 15.76
N LEU A 18 -3.55 0.02 14.57
CA LEU A 18 -4.32 -0.97 13.82
C LEU A 18 -3.86 -2.38 14.21
N SER A 19 -4.81 -3.29 14.36
CA SER A 19 -4.53 -4.72 14.48
C SER A 19 -4.04 -5.29 13.14
N SER A 20 -3.31 -6.42 13.18
CA SER A 20 -2.88 -7.14 11.98
C SER A 20 -4.06 -7.49 11.04
N ALA A 21 -5.22 -7.80 11.61
CA ALA A 21 -6.45 -8.10 10.86
C ALA A 21 -7.01 -6.88 10.12
N GLU A 22 -6.95 -5.69 10.72
CA GLU A 22 -7.36 -4.43 10.09
C GLU A 22 -6.41 -4.03 8.97
N VAL A 23 -5.08 -4.15 9.20
CA VAL A 23 -4.06 -3.90 8.17
C VAL A 23 -4.28 -4.84 6.98
N SER A 24 -4.47 -6.13 7.24
CA SER A 24 -4.73 -7.12 6.19
C SER A 24 -6.02 -6.82 5.41
N THR A 25 -7.07 -6.38 6.09
CA THR A 25 -8.34 -6.01 5.45
C THR A 25 -8.19 -4.75 4.60
N ALA A 26 -7.44 -3.75 5.07
CA ALA A 26 -7.16 -2.52 4.34
C ALA A 26 -6.30 -2.77 3.09
N LEU A 27 -5.35 -3.71 3.16
CA LEU A 27 -4.47 -4.07 2.03
C LEU A 27 -5.11 -5.03 1.02
N ARG A 28 -6.22 -5.68 1.37
CA ARG A 28 -6.88 -6.69 0.51
C ARG A 28 -7.16 -6.20 -0.93
N PRO A 29 -7.72 -4.99 -1.17
CA PRO A 29 -7.95 -4.48 -2.52
C PRO A 29 -6.65 -4.31 -3.32
N PHE A 30 -5.55 -3.95 -2.64
CA PHE A 30 -4.23 -3.85 -3.24
C PHE A 30 -3.69 -5.22 -3.64
N TYR A 31 -3.74 -6.22 -2.74
CA TYR A 31 -3.30 -7.58 -3.05
C TYR A 31 -4.03 -8.17 -4.25
N PHE A 32 -5.33 -7.93 -4.39
CA PHE A 32 -6.09 -8.35 -5.57
C PHE A 32 -5.70 -7.66 -6.87
N SER A 33 -5.03 -6.51 -6.82
CA SER A 33 -4.62 -5.77 -8.01
C SER A 33 -3.20 -6.15 -8.46
N VAL A 34 -2.35 -6.59 -7.54
CA VAL A 34 -0.94 -6.91 -7.81
C VAL A 34 -0.61 -8.41 -7.75
N HIS A 35 -1.60 -9.27 -7.46
CA HIS A 35 -1.37 -10.71 -7.30
C HIS A 35 -0.66 -11.33 -8.53
N PRO A 36 0.42 -12.12 -8.34
CA PRO A 36 1.23 -12.67 -9.43
C PRO A 36 0.43 -13.50 -10.44
N ASP A 37 -0.62 -14.22 -10.00
CA ASP A 37 -1.46 -15.04 -10.88
C ASP A 37 -2.20 -14.22 -11.95
N LEU A 38 -2.39 -12.92 -11.73
CA LEU A 38 -3.01 -12.02 -12.70
C LEU A 38 -2.08 -11.76 -13.90
N PHE A 39 -0.80 -12.07 -13.78
CA PHE A 39 0.28 -11.78 -14.73
C PHE A 39 0.77 -13.04 -15.45
N GLY A 40 -0.08 -14.05 -15.65
CA GLY A 40 0.31 -15.30 -16.30
C GLY A 40 0.96 -15.15 -17.69
N LYS A 41 0.56 -14.11 -18.45
CA LYS A 41 1.16 -13.77 -19.77
C LYS A 41 2.41 -12.88 -19.68
N TYR A 42 2.80 -12.46 -18.47
CA TYR A 42 3.80 -11.43 -18.20
C TYR A 42 4.80 -11.90 -17.12
N PRO A 43 5.74 -12.80 -17.45
CA PRO A 43 6.59 -13.47 -16.46
C PRO A 43 7.51 -12.52 -15.69
N GLU A 44 8.02 -11.46 -16.33
CA GLU A 44 8.88 -10.47 -15.66
C GLU A 44 8.12 -9.65 -14.61
N GLN A 45 6.90 -9.21 -14.94
CA GLN A 45 6.03 -8.46 -14.04
C GLN A 45 5.54 -9.32 -12.89
N ARG A 46 5.22 -10.59 -13.16
CA ARG A 46 4.92 -11.59 -12.14
C ARG A 46 6.06 -11.70 -11.12
N LYS A 47 7.29 -11.86 -11.59
CA LYS A 47 8.48 -11.98 -10.74
C LYS A 47 8.72 -10.72 -9.90
N ILE A 48 8.55 -9.54 -10.48
CA ILE A 48 8.70 -8.26 -9.77
C ILE A 48 7.63 -8.09 -8.68
N ASN A 49 6.38 -8.44 -8.98
CA ASN A 49 5.30 -8.38 -7.98
C ASN A 49 5.49 -9.40 -6.87
N GLU A 50 5.92 -10.62 -7.19
CA GLU A 50 6.22 -11.65 -6.19
C GLU A 50 7.32 -11.19 -5.22
N HIS A 51 8.45 -10.71 -5.76
CA HIS A 51 9.54 -10.19 -4.95
C HIS A 51 9.11 -8.99 -4.09
N SER A 52 8.38 -8.03 -4.67
CA SER A 52 7.96 -6.83 -3.94
C SER A 52 6.89 -7.13 -2.90
N LEU A 53 6.02 -8.13 -3.12
CA LEU A 53 5.07 -8.61 -2.11
C LEU A 53 5.80 -9.27 -0.93
N GLN A 54 6.83 -10.08 -1.19
CA GLN A 54 7.64 -10.67 -0.13
C GLN A 54 8.32 -9.59 0.72
N GLN A 55 8.89 -8.57 0.08
CA GLN A 55 9.50 -7.43 0.78
C GLN A 55 8.46 -6.63 1.58
N LEU A 56 7.26 -6.39 1.03
CA LEU A 56 6.18 -5.70 1.74
C LEU A 56 5.77 -6.46 3.01
N SER A 57 5.60 -7.79 2.92
CA SER A 57 5.28 -8.61 4.09
C SER A 57 6.35 -8.53 5.17
N ALA A 58 7.62 -8.68 4.77
CA ALA A 58 8.75 -8.55 5.69
C ALA A 58 8.81 -7.17 6.36
N LEU A 59 8.51 -6.09 5.63
CA LEU A 59 8.45 -4.74 6.21
C LEU A 59 7.31 -4.58 7.21
N ILE A 60 6.13 -5.10 6.90
CA ILE A 60 4.98 -5.05 7.81
C ILE A 60 5.28 -5.82 9.10
N GLU A 61 5.87 -7.02 9.00
CA GLU A 61 6.31 -7.81 10.16
C GLU A 61 7.39 -7.09 10.96
N ALA A 62 8.40 -6.55 10.29
CA ALA A 62 9.49 -5.84 10.94
C ALA A 62 8.99 -4.56 11.65
N GLN A 63 8.01 -3.84 11.08
CA GLN A 63 7.39 -2.67 11.69
C GLN A 63 6.57 -3.01 12.94
N GLN A 64 5.97 -4.20 12.99
CA GLN A 64 5.31 -4.69 14.20
C GLN A 64 6.31 -4.99 15.32
N CYS A 65 7.51 -5.46 14.97
CA CYS A 65 8.58 -5.77 15.92
C CYS A 65 9.44 -4.57 16.34
N SER A 66 9.60 -3.55 15.48
CA SER A 66 10.49 -2.40 15.73
C SER A 66 9.96 -1.11 15.12
N ARG A 67 10.09 0.02 15.83
CA ARG A 67 9.47 1.30 15.41
C ARG A 67 10.24 2.06 14.33
N ASN A 68 11.49 1.71 14.06
CA ASN A 68 12.37 2.47 13.16
C ASN A 68 12.88 1.57 12.02
N ILE A 69 12.14 1.54 10.91
CA ILE A 69 12.52 0.83 9.69
C ILE A 69 12.55 1.80 8.53
N THR A 70 13.63 1.73 7.75
CA THR A 70 13.71 2.44 6.46
C THR A 70 12.92 1.64 5.44
N VAL A 71 11.90 2.26 4.87
CA VAL A 71 11.04 1.65 3.85
C VAL A 71 11.74 1.78 2.49
N PRO A 72 12.17 0.67 1.85
CA PRO A 72 12.71 0.72 0.50
C PRO A 72 11.58 1.02 -0.51
N ASN A 73 11.96 1.55 -1.67
CA ASN A 73 11.02 1.69 -2.78
C ASN A 73 10.64 0.31 -3.34
N LEU A 74 9.34 -0.03 -3.32
CA LEU A 74 8.82 -1.31 -3.78
C LEU A 74 8.06 -1.14 -5.11
N PRO A 75 8.60 -1.63 -6.23
CA PRO A 75 7.93 -1.53 -7.52
C PRO A 75 6.77 -2.54 -7.63
N PHE A 76 5.60 -2.07 -8.05
CA PHE A 76 4.45 -2.94 -8.33
C PHE A 76 3.85 -2.66 -9.70
N TYR A 77 3.41 -3.74 -10.35
CA TYR A 77 2.54 -3.70 -11.51
C TYR A 77 1.09 -3.95 -11.07
N LEU A 78 0.17 -3.10 -11.53
CA LEU A 78 -1.25 -3.18 -11.16
C LEU A 78 -2.09 -3.65 -12.34
N ARG A 79 -3.03 -4.56 -12.07
CA ARG A 79 -4.10 -4.91 -13.00
C ARG A 79 -5.30 -3.99 -12.78
N LYS A 80 -5.59 -3.12 -13.75
CA LYS A 80 -6.86 -2.38 -13.79
C LYS A 80 -7.98 -3.25 -14.36
N ARG A 81 -9.13 -3.29 -13.68
CA ARG A 81 -10.29 -4.10 -14.11
C ARG A 81 -10.90 -3.62 -15.44
N ASP A 82 -10.79 -2.33 -15.74
CA ASP A 82 -11.42 -1.70 -16.90
C ASP A 82 -10.47 -1.48 -18.08
N MET A 83 -9.25 -2.04 -18.05
CA MET A 83 -8.22 -1.77 -19.05
C MET A 83 -7.92 -2.99 -19.91
N PRO A 84 -8.02 -2.89 -21.26
CA PRO A 84 -7.67 -4.00 -22.15
C PRO A 84 -6.19 -4.38 -21.99
N GLU A 85 -5.90 -5.67 -22.17
CA GLU A 85 -4.63 -6.36 -21.81
C GLU A 85 -3.34 -5.69 -22.31
N GLY A 86 -3.40 -4.74 -23.26
CA GLY A 86 -2.24 -4.08 -23.88
C GLY A 86 -1.74 -2.79 -23.24
N LYS A 87 -2.38 -2.26 -22.18
CA LYS A 87 -1.95 -1.00 -21.52
C LYS A 87 -1.86 -1.07 -19.99
N MET A 88 -1.65 -2.27 -19.43
CA MET A 88 -1.80 -2.53 -17.99
C MET A 88 -0.72 -1.93 -17.08
N PHE A 89 0.31 -1.25 -17.60
CA PHE A 89 1.50 -0.92 -16.82
C PHE A 89 1.61 0.58 -16.54
N THR A 90 0.88 1.08 -15.53
CA THR A 90 1.24 2.36 -14.91
C THR A 90 2.35 2.14 -13.89
N LYS A 91 3.53 2.68 -14.19
CA LYS A 91 4.70 2.76 -13.32
C LYS A 91 4.44 3.63 -12.08
N ASN A 92 5.06 3.20 -10.97
CA ASN A 92 5.42 3.90 -9.74
C ASN A 92 4.27 4.44 -8.89
N VAL A 93 4.09 3.82 -7.72
CA VAL A 93 3.45 4.46 -6.56
C VAL A 93 4.53 5.37 -5.96
N TYR A 94 4.37 6.69 -6.09
CA TYR A 94 5.24 7.71 -5.48
C TYR A 94 4.94 7.87 -3.99
#